data_AF-A0A960PLG1-F1
#
_entry.id   AF-A0A960PLG1-F1
#
_cell.length_a   1.000
_cell.length_b   1.000
_cell.length_c   1.000
_cell.angle_alpha   90.00
_cell.angle_beta   90.00
_cell.angle_gamma   90.00
#
_symmetry.space_group_name_H-M   'P 1'
#
loop_
_entity.id
_entity.type
_entity.pdbx_description
1 polymer ?
#
loop_
_entity_poly.entity_id
_entity_poly.type
_entity_poly.pdbx_seq_one_letter_code
_entity_poly.pdbx_strand_id
1 'polypeptide(L)'
;DRVGVHLLEYEAYDEQVVPVMSRAVDAARSKWPDLRRVALLHRTGALIPTDVAVVVAVSSPHRDTAFESARWLIDELKATAPIWKREHWAGGHDDWGRCDHSHGHDIHGLHAKPLGTSSC
;
A
#
# COMPACT_ATOMS: atom_id res chain seq x y z
N ASP A 1 -0.29 -12.51 -8.91
CA ASP A 1 -1.61 -12.36 -9.53
C ASP A 1 -2.60 -13.38 -9.02
N ARG A 2 -3.71 -12.92 -8.45
CA ARG A 2 -4.86 -13.76 -8.10
C ARG A 2 -5.83 -13.75 -9.29
N VAL A 3 -6.10 -14.92 -9.86
CA VAL A 3 -6.91 -15.06 -11.07
C VAL A 3 -8.40 -14.95 -10.71
N GLY A 4 -9.14 -14.02 -11.32
CA GLY A 4 -10.61 -13.92 -11.21
C GLY A 4 -11.19 -12.72 -10.44
N VAL A 5 -10.36 -11.79 -9.97
CA VAL A 5 -10.81 -10.49 -9.43
C VAL A 5 -11.04 -9.54 -10.60
N HIS A 6 -12.23 -8.94 -10.67
CA HIS A 6 -12.58 -8.01 -11.75
C HIS A 6 -12.79 -6.57 -11.27
N LEU A 7 -12.98 -6.37 -9.96
CA LEU A 7 -13.18 -5.06 -9.36
C LEU A 7 -12.56 -5.02 -7.95
N LEU A 8 -11.91 -3.89 -7.64
CA LEU A 8 -11.41 -3.54 -6.32
C LEU A 8 -12.19 -2.32 -5.83
N GLU A 9 -12.73 -2.37 -4.61
CA GLU A 9 -13.40 -1.22 -4.00
C GLU A 9 -12.61 -0.78 -2.78
N TYR A 10 -12.19 0.49 -2.77
CA TYR A 10 -11.44 1.08 -1.67
C TYR A 10 -12.36 2.01 -0.88
N GLU A 11 -12.58 1.66 0.38
CA GLU A 11 -13.27 2.50 1.34
C GLU A 11 -12.27 3.15 2.28
N ALA A 12 -12.50 4.42 2.59
CA ALA A 12 -11.67 5.18 3.50
C ALA A 12 -12.57 5.98 4.44
N TYR A 13 -12.15 6.10 5.70
CA TYR A 13 -12.77 7.07 6.60
C TYR A 13 -12.07 8.41 6.44
N ASP A 14 -12.53 9.18 5.45
CA ASP A 14 -11.88 10.40 4.94
C ASP A 14 -11.50 11.40 6.04
N GLU A 15 -12.36 11.56 7.04
CA GLU A 15 -12.16 12.46 8.19
C GLU A 15 -10.90 12.11 9.02
N GLN A 16 -10.47 10.86 9.00
CA GLN A 16 -9.27 10.39 9.70
C GLN A 16 -8.06 10.19 8.78
N VAL A 17 -8.28 9.92 7.49
CA VAL A 17 -7.19 9.70 6.54
C VAL A 17 -6.35 10.96 6.36
N VAL A 18 -6.96 12.14 6.23
CA VAL A 18 -6.22 13.41 6.05
C VAL A 18 -5.31 13.71 7.26
N PRO A 19 -5.78 13.65 8.52
CA PRO A 19 -4.91 13.80 9.69
C PRO A 19 -3.80 12.74 9.79
N VAL A 20 -4.06 11.49 9.41
CA VAL A 20 -3.03 10.43 9.41
C VAL A 20 -1.95 10.71 8.36
N MET A 21 -2.34 11.07 7.13
CA MET A 21 -1.41 11.46 6.08
C MET A 21 -0.56 12.66 6.49
N SER A 22 -1.17 13.68 7.10
CA SER A 22 -0.44 14.85 7.60
C SER A 22 0.61 14.45 8.63
N ARG A 23 0.25 13.60 9.61
CA ARG A 23 1.19 13.13 10.63
C ARG A 23 2.34 12.31 10.04
N ALA A 24 2.07 11.49 9.04
CA ALA A 24 3.12 10.76 8.33
C ALA A 24 4.10 11.70 7.62
N VAL A 25 3.61 12.79 7.01
CA VAL A 25 4.48 13.83 6.42
C VAL A 25 5.33 14.51 7.49
N ASP A 26 4.75 14.87 8.64
CA ASP A 26 5.49 15.53 9.71
C ASP A 26 6.58 14.63 10.30
N ALA A 27 6.28 13.34 10.47
CA ALA A 27 7.25 12.33 10.88
C ALA A 27 8.38 12.17 9.84
N ALA A 28 8.04 12.12 8.54
CA ALA A 28 9.05 12.08 7.47
C ALA A 28 9.95 13.32 7.49
N ARG A 29 9.39 14.52 7.67
CA ARG A 29 10.16 15.77 7.75
C ARG A 29 11.09 15.80 8.96
N SER A 30 10.67 15.19 10.07
CA SER A 30 11.50 15.07 11.26
C SER A 30 12.67 14.11 11.05
N LYS A 31 12.46 13.04 10.27
CA LYS A 31 13.48 12.03 9.96
C LYS A 31 14.45 12.47 8.84
N TRP A 32 13.98 13.25 7.86
CA TRP A 32 14.77 13.79 6.75
C TRP A 32 14.62 15.33 6.68
N PRO A 33 15.50 16.08 7.35
CA PRO A 33 15.41 17.55 7.42
C PRO A 33 15.56 18.28 6.07
N ASP A 34 16.18 17.65 5.07
CA ASP A 34 16.37 18.16 3.72
C ASP A 34 15.17 17.90 2.79
N LEU A 35 14.15 17.17 3.27
CA LEU A 35 12.92 16.88 2.53
C LEU A 35 12.13 18.16 2.24
N ARG A 36 11.82 18.40 0.96
CA ARG A 36 11.16 19.63 0.48
C ARG A 36 9.66 19.43 0.35
N ARG A 37 9.19 19.07 -0.83
CA ARG A 37 7.75 18.88 -1.09
C ARG A 37 7.40 17.41 -0.95
N VAL A 38 6.21 17.14 -0.43
CA VAL A 38 5.63 15.81 -0.33
C VAL A 38 4.19 15.90 -0.82
N ALA A 39 3.77 14.97 -1.66
CA ALA A 39 2.40 14.76 -2.05
C ALA A 39 2.04 13.29 -1.82
N LEU A 40 0.94 13.07 -1.09
CA LEU A 40 0.35 11.77 -0.82
C LEU A 40 -1.07 11.81 -1.37
N LEU A 41 -1.37 10.91 -2.30
CA LEU A 41 -2.69 10.75 -2.85
C LEU A 41 -3.10 9.30 -2.74
N HIS A 42 -4.31 9.06 -2.26
CA HIS A 42 -4.91 7.75 -2.24
C HIS A 42 -6.30 7.84 -2.88
N ARG A 43 -6.58 6.97 -3.84
CA ARG A 43 -7.86 6.90 -4.51
C ARG A 43 -8.85 6.06 -3.70
N THR A 44 -10.09 6.49 -3.63
CA THR A 44 -11.21 5.76 -3.02
C THR A 44 -12.24 5.39 -4.09
N GLY A 45 -13.16 4.49 -3.77
CA GLY A 45 -14.21 4.01 -4.67
C GLY A 45 -13.79 2.79 -5.48
N ALA A 46 -14.42 2.61 -6.65
CA ALA A 46 -14.22 1.48 -7.56
C ALA A 46 -12.95 1.64 -8.41
N LEU A 47 -12.12 0.60 -8.46
CA LEU A 47 -10.88 0.50 -9.20
C LEU A 47 -10.83 -0.81 -9.99
N ILE A 48 -10.38 -0.76 -11.24
CA ILE A 48 -10.13 -1.98 -12.01
C ILE A 48 -8.75 -2.51 -11.60
N PRO A 49 -8.54 -3.84 -11.55
CA PRO A 49 -7.20 -4.41 -11.43
C PRO A 49 -6.25 -3.75 -12.43
N THR A 50 -5.02 -3.44 -12.00
CA THR A 50 -3.98 -2.63 -12.69
C THR A 50 -4.05 -1.11 -12.51
N ASP A 51 -5.14 -0.57 -11.99
CA ASP A 51 -5.16 0.86 -11.73
C ASP A 51 -4.26 1.28 -10.55
N VAL A 52 -3.85 2.56 -10.57
CA VAL A 52 -3.09 3.18 -9.49
C VAL A 52 -4.01 3.51 -8.31
N ALA A 53 -3.78 2.86 -7.17
CA ALA A 53 -4.51 3.13 -5.92
C ALA A 53 -3.87 4.27 -5.10
N VAL A 54 -2.55 4.40 -5.15
CA VAL A 54 -1.79 5.30 -4.28
C VAL A 54 -0.60 5.91 -5.02
N VAL A 55 -0.36 7.19 -4.77
CA VAL A 55 0.78 7.94 -5.30
C VAL A 55 1.49 8.63 -4.15
N VAL A 56 2.81 8.44 -4.08
CA VAL A 56 3.70 9.17 -3.18
C VAL A 56 4.74 9.87 -4.05
N ALA A 57 4.78 11.19 -3.96
CA ALA A 57 5.78 12.00 -4.64
C ALA A 57 6.52 12.86 -3.63
N VAL A 58 7.84 12.89 -3.71
CA VAL A 58 8.69 13.68 -2.82
C VAL A 58 9.76 14.42 -3.61
N SER A 59 10.22 15.54 -3.07
CA SER A 59 11.39 16.25 -3.59
C SER A 59 12.43 16.47 -2.49
N SER A 60 13.70 16.28 -2.83
CA SER A 60 14.85 16.51 -1.96
C SER A 60 16.06 16.96 -2.82
N PRO A 61 17.03 17.71 -2.27
CA PRO A 61 18.31 17.99 -2.94
C PRO A 61 19.10 16.73 -3.30
N HIS A 62 18.98 15.66 -2.53
CA HIS A 62 19.72 14.42 -2.74
C HIS A 62 18.76 13.27 -3.10
N ARG A 63 19.11 12.52 -4.14
CA ARG A 63 18.27 11.43 -4.64
C ARG A 63 18.05 10.33 -3.59
N ASP A 64 19.05 10.06 -2.76
CA ASP A 64 18.99 8.98 -1.78
C ASP A 64 17.92 9.28 -0.72
N THR A 65 17.91 10.52 -0.18
CA THR A 65 16.81 11.03 0.65
C THR A 65 15.46 10.91 -0.05
N ALA A 66 15.37 11.28 -1.34
CA ALA A 66 14.10 11.23 -2.07
C ALA A 66 13.56 9.79 -2.15
N PHE A 67 14.39 8.81 -2.51
CA PHE A 67 13.94 7.43 -2.61
C PHE A 67 13.61 6.81 -1.25
N GLU A 68 14.44 7.05 -0.24
CA GLU A 68 14.23 6.51 1.10
C GLU A 68 12.97 7.06 1.76
N SER A 69 12.77 8.39 1.69
CA SER A 69 11.59 9.04 2.27
C SER A 69 10.30 8.65 1.54
N ALA A 70 10.31 8.55 0.21
CA ALA A 70 9.15 8.09 -0.56
C ALA A 70 8.76 6.65 -0.17
N ARG A 71 9.75 5.75 -0.06
CA ARG A 71 9.52 4.37 0.33
C ARG A 71 8.95 4.28 1.74
N TRP A 72 9.55 4.99 2.68
CA TRP A 72 9.07 5.01 4.05
C TRP A 72 7.65 5.57 4.16
N LEU A 73 7.32 6.64 3.42
CA LEU A 73 6.00 7.26 3.43
C LEU A 73 4.90 6.31 2.92
N ILE A 74 5.16 5.53 1.88
CA ILE A 74 4.15 4.57 1.39
C ILE A 74 3.94 3.43 2.40
N ASP A 75 5.00 2.97 3.04
CA ASP A 75 4.93 1.91 4.05
C ASP A 75 4.18 2.40 5.30
N GLU A 76 4.48 3.61 5.77
CA GLU A 76 3.79 4.26 6.89
C GLU A 76 2.31 4.50 6.59
N LEU A 77 1.99 4.98 5.38
CA LEU A 77 0.62 5.21 4.95
C LEU A 77 -0.18 3.91 4.98
N LYS A 78 0.37 2.82 4.45
CA LYS A 78 -0.31 1.51 4.43
C LYS A 78 -0.49 0.91 5.82
N ALA A 79 0.41 1.21 6.76
CA ALA A 79 0.33 0.71 8.13
C ALA A 79 -0.69 1.48 8.98
N THR A 80 -0.84 2.78 8.75
CA THR A 80 -1.59 3.68 9.65
C THR A 80 -2.91 4.18 9.09
N ALA A 81 -3.06 4.25 7.76
CA ALA A 81 -4.28 4.79 7.17
C ALA A 81 -5.45 3.80 7.33
N PRO A 82 -6.61 4.26 7.84
CA PRO A 82 -7.84 3.45 7.90
C PRO A 82 -8.46 3.34 6.49
N ILE A 83 -7.82 2.54 5.65
CA ILE A 83 -8.22 2.27 4.27
C ILE A 83 -8.42 0.77 4.12
N TRP A 84 -9.57 0.37 3.63
CA TRP A 84 -9.94 -1.03 3.42
C TRP A 84 -10.15 -1.30 1.95
N LYS A 85 -9.69 -2.46 1.48
CA LYS A 85 -9.94 -2.94 0.12
C LYS A 85 -10.96 -4.09 0.18
N ARG A 86 -11.94 -4.06 -0.71
CA ARG A 86 -12.85 -5.17 -0.99
C ARG A 86 -12.55 -5.70 -2.38
N GLU A 87 -12.37 -7.01 -2.49
CA GLU A 87 -12.12 -7.66 -3.78
C GLU A 87 -13.42 -8.32 -4.24
N HIS A 88 -13.90 -7.96 -5.43
CA HIS A 88 -15.11 -8.51 -6.04
C HIS A 88 -14.74 -9.55 -7.10
N TRP A 89 -15.27 -10.76 -6.95
CA TRP A 89 -14.94 -11.92 -7.80
C TRP A 89 -16.07 -12.22 -8.78
N ALA A 90 -15.75 -12.70 -10.00
CA ALA A 90 -16.75 -13.01 -11.04
C ALA A 90 -17.81 -14.06 -10.62
N GLY A 91 -17.55 -14.82 -9.56
CA GLY A 91 -18.46 -15.83 -9.02
C GLY A 91 -19.39 -15.36 -7.88
N GLY A 92 -19.37 -14.06 -7.52
CA GLY A 92 -20.23 -13.50 -6.46
C GLY A 92 -19.77 -13.79 -5.03
N HIS A 93 -18.52 -14.20 -4.84
CA HIS A 93 -17.90 -14.23 -3.52
C HIS A 93 -17.24 -12.87 -3.30
N ASP A 94 -17.60 -12.16 -2.22
CA ASP A 94 -16.97 -10.88 -1.84
C ASP A 94 -16.16 -11.12 -0.58
N ASP A 95 -14.86 -10.86 -0.63
CA ASP A 95 -13.97 -11.00 0.53
C ASP A 95 -13.40 -9.63 0.93
N TRP A 96 -13.40 -9.36 2.23
CA TRP A 96 -12.88 -8.14 2.83
C TRP A 96 -11.47 -8.42 3.36
N GLY A 97 -10.48 -8.20 2.52
CA GLY A 97 -9.09 -8.29 2.93
C GLY A 97 -8.62 -7.01 3.62
N ARG A 98 -8.05 -7.12 4.84
CA ARG A 98 -7.14 -6.08 5.32
C ARG A 98 -5.96 -6.02 4.34
N CYS A 99 -5.38 -4.84 4.11
CA CYS A 99 -4.11 -4.74 3.40
C CYS A 99 -3.04 -5.47 4.22
N ASP A 100 -2.89 -6.78 4.05
CA ASP A 100 -1.79 -7.54 4.66
C ASP A 100 -0.48 -7.14 3.97
N HIS A 101 0.59 -7.11 4.75
CA HIS A 101 1.90 -6.71 4.30
C HIS A 101 2.79 -7.95 4.21
N SER A 102 2.51 -8.86 3.28
CA SER A 102 3.51 -9.87 2.94
C SER A 102 4.55 -9.22 2.01
N HIS A 103 5.54 -8.56 2.62
CA HIS A 103 6.81 -8.26 1.97
C HIS A 103 7.56 -9.58 1.72
N GLY A 104 7.18 -10.29 0.67
CA GLY A 104 7.94 -11.42 0.15
C GLY A 104 9.16 -10.89 -0.60
N HIS A 105 10.27 -10.72 0.11
CA HIS A 105 11.57 -10.50 -0.52
C HIS A 105 12.25 -11.86 -0.70
N ASP A 106 11.74 -12.67 -1.63
CA ASP A 106 12.37 -13.93 -1.99
C ASP A 106 13.43 -13.68 -3.08
N ILE A 107 14.61 -13.23 -2.65
CA ILE A 107 15.84 -13.54 -3.38
C ILE A 107 16.37 -14.85 -2.80
N HIS A 108 16.13 -15.96 -3.49
CA HIS A 108 17.06 -17.09 -3.67
C HIS A 108 16.33 -18.23 -4.38
N GLY A 109 16.64 -18.40 -5.66
CA GLY A 109 16.40 -19.67 -6.32
C GLY A 109 17.35 -20.72 -5.76
N LEU A 110 16.79 -21.83 -5.27
CA LEU A 110 17.20 -23.21 -5.58
C LEU A 110 16.41 -24.18 -4.68
N HIS A 111 15.54 -24.97 -5.33
CA HIS A 111 15.19 -26.35 -5.01
C HIS A 111 14.67 -26.72 -3.60
N ALA A 112 13.35 -26.98 -3.49
CA ALA A 112 12.80 -28.22 -2.91
C ALA A 112 11.28 -28.35 -3.16
N LYS A 113 10.84 -29.60 -3.39
CA LYS A 113 9.49 -30.08 -3.76
C LYS A 113 8.40 -29.86 -2.68
N PRO A 114 7.09 -30.04 -3.01
CA PRO A 114 5.99 -29.77 -2.10
C PRO A 114 5.66 -30.97 -1.20
N LEU A 115 5.34 -30.67 0.05
CA LEU A 115 4.54 -31.49 0.97
C LEU A 115 3.51 -30.49 1.53
N GLY A 116 2.23 -30.58 1.18
CA GLY A 116 1.29 -31.57 1.69
C GLY A 116 0.16 -30.80 2.36
N THR A 117 -1.02 -30.89 1.78
CA THR A 117 -2.28 -30.30 2.26
C THR A 117 -2.70 -30.87 3.62
N SER A 118 -3.12 -30.01 4.56
CA SER A 118 -4.10 -30.32 5.62
C SER A 118 -4.52 -28.98 6.25
N SER A 119 -5.71 -28.44 5.97
CA SER A 119 -6.98 -28.70 6.66
C SER A 119 -6.93 -28.41 8.17
N CYS A 120 -7.37 -27.22 8.56
CA CYS A 120 -8.46 -26.94 9.51
C CYS A 120 -8.83 -25.46 9.39
#